data_AF-A0A5E4VRQ4-F1
#
_entry.id   AF-A0A5E4VRQ4-F1
#
_cell.length_a   1.000
_cell.length_b   1.000
_cell.length_c   1.000
_cell.angle_alpha   90.00
_cell.angle_beta   90.00
_cell.angle_gamma   90.00
#
_symmetry.space_group_name_H-M   'P 1'
#
loop_
_entity.id
_entity.type
_entity.pdbx_description
1 polymer ?
#
loop_
_entity_poly.entity_id
_entity_poly.type
_entity_poly.pdbx_seq_one_letter_code
_entity_poly.pdbx_strand_id
1 'polypeptide(L)'
;MNHTTELLNEYLKAAKAILQAGLAQMRAEDPEGFHDVSAQAYAGGMFRLETSMSTAGLFELNVCLVSATGESIQLMHSETGVVNH
;
A
#
# COMPACT_ATOMS: atom_id res chain seq x y z
N MET A 1 -11.91 3.61 -25.18
CA MET A 1 -11.69 3.84 -23.74
C MET A 1 -11.26 5.29 -23.60
N ASN A 2 -11.72 6.06 -22.59
CA ASN A 2 -11.26 7.45 -22.44
C ASN A 2 -9.93 7.48 -21.67
N HIS A 3 -9.17 8.56 -21.84
CA HIS A 3 -7.84 8.72 -21.24
C HIS A 3 -7.86 8.56 -19.70
N THR A 4 -8.93 9.03 -19.05
CA THR A 4 -9.12 8.85 -17.60
C THR A 4 -9.22 7.38 -17.19
N THR A 5 -9.90 6.55 -17.97
CA THR A 5 -10.03 5.11 -17.69
C THR A 5 -8.69 4.38 -17.88
N GLU A 6 -7.88 4.82 -18.84
CA GLU A 6 -6.51 4.30 -19.04
C GLU A 6 -5.65 4.59 -17.82
N LEU A 7 -5.59 5.84 -17.37
CA LEU A 7 -4.84 6.25 -16.19
C LEU A 7 -5.32 5.54 -14.91
N LEU A 8 -6.64 5.35 -14.74
CA LEU A 8 -7.19 4.61 -13.60
C LEU A 8 -6.72 3.14 -13.62
N ASN A 9 -6.72 2.51 -14.80
CA ASN A 9 -6.25 1.13 -14.94
C ASN A 9 -4.74 1.00 -14.68
N GLU A 10 -3.96 1.98 -15.10
CA GLU A 10 -2.52 2.04 -14.79
C GLU A 10 -2.28 2.18 -13.28
N TYR A 11 -3.02 3.07 -12.62
CA TYR A 11 -2.97 3.23 -11.17
C TYR A 11 -3.33 1.93 -10.44
N LEU A 12 -4.43 1.26 -10.81
CA LEU A 12 -4.85 0.00 -10.18
C LEU A 12 -3.82 -1.13 -10.39
N LYS A 13 -3.18 -1.18 -11.56
CA LYS A 13 -2.09 -2.13 -11.81
C LYS A 13 -0.87 -1.85 -10.93
N ALA A 14 -0.47 -0.58 -10.82
CA ALA A 14 0.64 -0.17 -9.97
C ALA A 14 0.35 -0.46 -8.48
N ALA A 15 -0.84 -0.10 -8.00
CA ALA A 15 -1.29 -0.38 -6.64
C ALA A 15 -1.25 -1.89 -6.32
N LYS A 16 -1.73 -2.73 -7.24
CA LYS A 16 -1.65 -4.19 -7.11
C LYS A 16 -0.20 -4.68 -7.01
N ALA A 17 0.69 -4.18 -7.87
CA ALA A 17 2.10 -4.59 -7.87
C ALA A 17 2.80 -4.23 -6.55
N ILE A 18 2.55 -3.01 -6.04
CA ILE A 18 3.05 -2.53 -4.76
C ILE A 18 2.58 -3.43 -3.61
N LEU A 19 1.27 -3.72 -3.54
CA LEU A 19 0.71 -4.60 -2.51
C LEU A 19 1.35 -5.99 -2.54
N GLN A 20 1.51 -6.57 -3.73
CA GLN A 20 2.13 -7.88 -3.90
C GLN A 20 3.58 -7.88 -3.43
N ALA A 21 4.35 -6.83 -3.74
CA ALA A 21 5.73 -6.69 -3.30
C ALA A 21 5.82 -6.56 -1.77
N GLY A 22 5.02 -5.68 -1.16
CA GLY A 22 4.99 -5.50 0.30
C GLY A 22 4.59 -6.77 1.06
N LEU A 23 3.57 -7.48 0.57
CA LEU A 23 3.15 -8.77 1.15
C LEU A 23 4.21 -9.86 0.97
N ALA A 24 4.90 -9.91 -0.17
CA ALA A 24 5.98 -10.85 -0.40
C ALA A 24 7.18 -10.59 0.52
N GLN A 25 7.54 -9.33 0.71
CA GLN A 25 8.58 -8.92 1.65
C GLN A 25 8.18 -9.26 3.09
N MET A 26 6.98 -8.88 3.52
CA MET A 26 6.48 -9.21 4.86
C MET A 26 6.48 -10.73 5.10
N ARG A 27 6.05 -11.53 4.12
CA ARG A 27 6.11 -13.00 4.24
C ARG A 27 7.54 -13.53 4.45
N ALA A 28 8.55 -12.86 3.89
CA ALA A 28 9.95 -13.27 4.03
C ALA A 28 10.58 -12.78 5.34
N GLU A 29 10.24 -11.57 5.78
CA GLU A 29 10.86 -10.88 6.92
C GLU A 29 10.10 -11.09 8.24
N ASP A 30 8.77 -11.17 8.19
CA ASP A 30 7.85 -11.34 9.32
C ASP A 30 6.68 -12.29 8.97
N PRO A 31 6.90 -13.61 9.00
CA PRO A 31 5.88 -14.59 8.66
C PRO A 31 4.66 -14.60 9.59
N GLU A 32 4.83 -14.22 10.86
CA GLU A 32 3.74 -14.13 11.84
C GLU A 32 2.85 -12.94 11.52
N GLY A 33 3.43 -11.75 11.30
CA GLY A 33 2.69 -10.57 10.85
C GLY A 33 1.98 -10.79 9.51
N PHE A 34 2.61 -11.52 8.58
CA PHE A 34 1.96 -11.94 7.33
C PHE A 34 0.73 -12.83 7.58
N HIS A 35 0.80 -13.75 8.54
CA HIS A 35 -0.33 -14.61 8.90
C HIS A 35 -1.49 -13.79 9.46
N ASP A 36 -1.21 -12.85 10.36
CA ASP A 36 -2.22 -11.98 10.97
C ASP A 36 -2.90 -11.07 9.93
N VAL A 37 -2.11 -10.44 9.06
CA VAL A 37 -2.61 -9.65 7.93
C VAL A 37 -3.50 -10.50 7.02
N SER A 38 -3.07 -11.73 6.72
CA SER A 38 -3.85 -12.64 5.88
C SER A 38 -5.18 -13.00 6.52
N ALA A 39 -5.18 -13.32 7.82
CA ALA A 39 -6.39 -13.63 8.58
C ALA A 39 -7.37 -12.45 8.60
N GLN A 40 -6.86 -11.23 8.83
CA GLN A 40 -7.67 -10.01 8.81
C GLN A 40 -8.24 -9.71 7.42
N ALA A 41 -7.47 -9.93 6.36
CA ALA A 41 -7.96 -9.79 4.98
C ALA A 41 -9.09 -10.80 4.68
N TYR A 42 -8.95 -12.06 5.11
CA TYR A 42 -10.02 -13.06 4.99
C TYR A 42 -11.27 -12.72 5.79
N ALA A 43 -11.10 -12.04 6.93
CA ALA A 43 -12.21 -11.57 7.78
C ALA A 43 -12.92 -10.31 7.23
N GLY A 44 -12.59 -9.86 6.01
CA GLY A 44 -13.20 -8.69 5.37
C GLY A 44 -12.41 -7.40 5.53
N GLY A 45 -11.16 -7.48 5.99
CA GLY A 45 -10.23 -6.35 5.97
C GLY A 45 -9.91 -5.90 4.55
N MET A 46 -9.61 -4.62 4.39
CA MET A 46 -9.31 -3.99 3.10
C MET A 46 -7.95 -3.33 3.13
N PHE A 47 -7.20 -3.47 2.04
CA PHE A 47 -5.97 -2.72 1.86
C PHE A 47 -6.27 -1.27 1.51
N ARG A 48 -5.61 -0.34 2.20
CA ARG A 48 -5.65 1.09 1.95
C ARG A 48 -4.27 1.55 1.49
N LEU A 49 -4.22 2.20 0.34
CA LEU A 49 -3.03 2.87 -0.17
C LEU A 49 -3.26 4.37 -0.09
N GLU A 50 -2.39 5.06 0.64
CA GLU A 50 -2.43 6.50 0.83
C GLU A 50 -1.17 7.09 0.23
N THR A 51 -1.35 7.89 -0.83
CA THR A 51 -0.26 8.66 -1.43
C THR A 51 -0.40 10.12 -1.04
N SER A 52 0.64 10.70 -0.46
CA SER A 52 0.71 12.13 -0.16
C SER A 52 1.78 12.77 -1.04
N MET A 53 1.57 14.03 -1.42
CA MET A 53 2.57 14.83 -2.13
C MET A 53 2.65 16.19 -1.46
N SER A 54 3.85 16.58 -1.04
CA SER A 54 4.10 17.92 -0.51
C SER A 54 4.50 18.88 -1.63
N THR A 55 4.29 20.18 -1.40
CA THR A 55 4.78 21.23 -2.31
C THR A 55 6.30 21.30 -2.40
N ALA A 56 7.02 20.64 -1.46
CA ALA A 56 8.47 20.49 -1.48
C ALA A 56 8.94 19.28 -2.32
N GLY A 57 8.03 18.58 -3.00
CA GLY A 57 8.37 17.42 -3.84
C GLY A 57 8.63 16.13 -3.06
N LEU A 58 8.18 16.05 -1.80
CA LEU A 58 8.12 14.79 -1.06
C LEU A 58 6.89 14.02 -1.52
N PHE A 59 7.09 12.78 -1.93
CA PHE A 59 6.04 11.81 -2.24
C PHE A 59 6.10 10.69 -1.22
N GLU A 60 5.04 10.52 -0.46
CA GLU A 60 4.94 9.40 0.48
C GLU A 60 3.89 8.42 -0.02
N LEU A 61 4.16 7.15 0.24
CA LEU A 61 3.25 6.04 0.01
C LEU A 61 3.15 5.26 1.31
N ASN A 62 1.95 5.21 1.85
CA ASN A 62 1.58 4.39 2.99
C ASN A 62 0.66 3.27 2.53
N VAL A 63 0.95 2.06 2.97
CA VAL A 63 0.13 0.87 2.70
C VAL A 63 -0.25 0.25 4.02
N CYS A 64 -1.56 0.15 4.26
CA CYS A 64 -2.12 -0.43 5.47
C CYS A 64 -3.17 -1.47 5.14
N LEU A 65 -3.34 -2.46 6.01
CA LEU A 65 -4.56 -3.27 6.07
C LEU A 65 -5.48 -2.66 7.12
N VAL A 66 -6.69 -2.29 6.74
CA VAL A 66 -7.74 -1.85 7.65
C VAL A 66 -8.66 -3.05 7.91
N SER A 67 -8.73 -3.53 9.15
CA SER A 67 -9.60 -4.63 9.54
C SER A 67 -11.08 -4.23 9.45
N ALA A 68 -11.97 -5.22 9.53
CA ALA A 68 -13.41 -4.98 9.52
C ALA A 68 -13.89 -4.14 10.74
N THR A 69 -13.11 -4.11 11.83
CA THR A 69 -13.38 -3.31 13.03
C THR A 69 -12.79 -1.89 12.94
N GLY A 70 -12.06 -1.58 11.87
CA GLY A 70 -11.44 -0.27 11.64
C GLY A 70 -10.01 -0.12 12.18
N GLU A 71 -9.42 -1.18 12.75
CA GLU A 71 -8.03 -1.19 13.17
C GLU A 71 -7.10 -1.21 11.95
N SER A 72 -6.00 -0.46 11.99
CA SER A 72 -5.06 -0.33 10.88
C SER A 72 -3.74 -0.99 11.22
N ILE A 73 -3.29 -1.90 10.36
CA ILE A 73 -1.98 -2.54 10.41
C ILE A 73 -1.13 -1.97 9.28
N GLN A 74 -0.02 -1.32 9.61
CA GLN A 74 0.90 -0.75 8.62
C GLN A 74 1.74 -1.87 7.99
N LEU A 75 1.70 -1.98 6.66
CA LEU A 75 2.46 -2.99 5.90
C LEU A 75 3.75 -2.40 5.35
N MET A 76 3.65 -1.19 4.79
CA MET A 76 4.76 -0.55 4.11
C MET A 76 4.61 0.97 4.22
N HIS A 77 5.74 1.63 4.34
CA HIS A 77 5.86 3.07 4.18
C HIS A 77 7.10 3.35 3.34
N SER A 78 6.93 4.22 2.35
CA SER A 78 8.01 4.65 1.47
C SER A 78 7.89 6.14 1.24
N GLU A 79 9.02 6.82 1.34
CA GLU A 79 9.14 8.24 1.06
C GLU A 79 10.14 8.41 -0.07
N THR A 80 9.77 9.19 -1.08
CA THR A 80 10.65 9.53 -2.19
C THR A 80 10.59 11.03 -2.42
N GLY A 81 11.75 11.66 -2.51
CA GLY A 81 11.85 13.10 -2.74
C GLY A 81 13.24 13.45 -3.24
N VAL A 82 13.35 14.62 -3.88
CA VAL A 82 14.66 15.21 -4.16
C VAL A 82 15.23 15.64 -2.80
N VAL A 83 16.11 14.82 -2.23
CA VAL A 83 16.93 15.25 -1.10
C VAL A 83 17.89 16.30 -1.67
N ASN A 84 17.48 17.55 -1.68
CA ASN A 84 18.41 18.67 -1.85
C ASN A 84 19.27 18.69 -0.58
N HIS A 85 20.40 17.98 -0.61
CA HIS A 85 21.52 18.26 0.29
C HIS A 85 22.24 19.52 -0.18
#